data_AF-A0A7W9Q3A7-F1
#
_entry.id   AF-A0A7W9Q3A7-F1
#
_cell.length_a   1.000
_cell.length_b   1.000
_cell.length_c   1.000
_cell.angle_alpha   90.00
_cell.angle_beta   90.00
_cell.angle_gamma   90.00
#
_symmetry.space_group_name_H-M   'P 1'
#
loop_
_entity.id
_entity.type
_entity.pdbx_description
1 polymer ?
#
loop_
_entity_poly.entity_id
_entity_poly.type
_entity_poly.pdbx_seq_one_letter_code
_entity_poly.pdbx_strand_id
1 'polypeptide(L)'
;MAAEAGISRRCLAKWYARWRAQGENGLLDHSSRPATSPARTPEDTADLVEALRRQTKHGPAPLASDLQRLHGVTLAPATVHRITKHKRTRPYAPRTNGKVKRYSGTLSREWAYVRDYTTERERRVALMEFANYYNHERPHAALGGRPSIGRTAGSDYRIVFDQPPEPLADIPQQLTFEDFA
;
A
#
# COMPACT_ATOMS: atom_id res chain seq x y z
N MET A 1 -7.93 0.67 42.49
CA MET A 1 -8.69 0.77 41.22
C MET A 1 -7.82 1.20 40.02
N ALA A 2 -7.25 2.41 39.91
CA ALA A 2 -6.38 2.77 38.76
C ALA A 2 -4.94 2.19 38.86
N ALA A 3 -4.35 2.22 40.06
CA ALA A 3 -2.98 1.73 40.30
C ALA A 3 -2.86 0.20 40.21
N GLU A 4 -3.90 -0.54 40.60
CA GLU A 4 -3.95 -2.02 40.51
C GLU A 4 -3.97 -2.52 39.05
N ALA A 5 -4.48 -1.73 38.12
CA ALA A 5 -4.54 -2.06 36.69
C ALA A 5 -3.28 -1.62 35.90
N GLY A 6 -2.27 -1.05 36.57
CA GLY A 6 -1.02 -0.63 35.93
C GLY A 6 -1.16 0.54 34.93
N ILE A 7 -2.27 1.30 34.97
CA ILE A 7 -2.54 2.42 34.06
C ILE A 7 -2.55 3.76 34.78
N SER A 8 -2.08 4.81 34.09
CA SER A 8 -2.11 6.16 34.66
C SER A 8 -3.54 6.67 34.83
N ARG A 9 -3.78 7.49 35.86
CA ARG A 9 -5.08 8.15 36.10
C ARG A 9 -5.59 8.92 34.87
N ARG A 10 -4.67 9.52 34.10
CA ARG A 10 -4.98 10.21 32.83
C ARG A 10 -5.48 9.25 31.74
N CYS A 11 -4.91 8.05 31.66
CA CYS A 11 -5.37 7.02 30.74
C CYS A 11 -6.79 6.55 31.09
N LEU A 12 -7.02 6.26 32.37
CA LEU A 12 -8.33 5.85 32.88
C LEU A 12 -9.40 6.92 32.67
N ALA A 13 -9.11 8.19 32.95
CA ALA A 13 -10.03 9.31 32.73
C ALA A 13 -10.42 9.44 31.24
N LYS A 14 -9.46 9.27 30.31
CA LYS A 14 -9.72 9.29 28.87
C LYS A 14 -10.66 8.15 28.44
N TRP A 15 -10.43 6.95 28.97
CA TRP A 15 -11.25 5.77 28.66
C TRP A 15 -12.67 5.92 29.25
N TYR A 16 -12.78 6.40 30.48
CA TYR A 16 -14.06 6.65 31.14
C TYR A 16 -14.89 7.72 30.40
N ALA A 17 -14.27 8.82 29.96
CA ALA A 17 -14.96 9.84 29.17
C ALA A 17 -15.48 9.29 27.83
N ARG A 18 -14.72 8.41 27.16
CA ARG A 18 -15.16 7.74 25.93
C ARG A 18 -16.29 6.76 26.18
N TRP A 19 -16.19 5.95 27.23
CA TRP A 19 -17.25 5.01 27.63
C TRP A 19 -18.55 5.75 27.97
N ARG A 20 -18.46 6.89 28.68
CA ARG A 20 -19.63 7.74 28.95
C ARG A 20 -20.31 8.29 27.70
N ALA A 21 -19.55 8.52 26.62
CA ALA A 21 -20.08 9.09 25.38
C ALA A 21 -20.53 8.03 24.35
N GLN A 22 -19.89 6.86 24.33
CA GLN A 22 -20.03 5.86 23.25
C GLN A 22 -20.34 4.44 23.77
N GLY A 23 -20.52 4.27 25.08
CA GLY A 23 -20.71 2.97 25.72
C GLY A 23 -19.49 2.06 25.54
N GLU A 24 -19.74 0.76 25.42
CA GLU A 24 -18.69 -0.25 25.23
C GLU A 24 -17.84 0.00 23.96
N ASN A 25 -18.44 0.58 22.90
CA ASN A 25 -17.71 0.94 21.67
C ASN A 25 -16.59 1.95 21.91
N GLY A 26 -16.67 2.79 22.95
CA GLY A 26 -15.63 3.76 23.31
C GLY A 26 -14.35 3.15 23.90
N LEU A 27 -14.40 1.87 24.29
CA LEU A 27 -13.28 1.10 24.84
C LEU A 27 -12.54 0.28 23.77
N LEU A 28 -13.10 0.17 22.56
CA LEU A 28 -12.43 -0.46 21.42
C LEU A 28 -11.22 0.36 20.96
N ASP A 29 -10.27 -0.29 20.29
CA ASP A 29 -9.10 0.40 19.73
C ASP A 29 -9.53 1.26 18.52
N HIS A 30 -9.43 2.58 18.70
CA HIS A 30 -9.78 3.55 17.67
C HIS A 30 -8.52 4.13 17.07
N SER A 31 -8.50 4.24 15.75
CA SER A 31 -7.43 4.93 15.03
C SER A 31 -7.28 6.36 15.57
N SER A 32 -6.07 6.75 15.95
CA SER A 32 -5.76 8.13 16.37
C SER A 32 -5.73 9.12 15.19
N ARG A 33 -6.04 8.67 13.97
CA ARG A 33 -6.04 9.51 12.78
C ARG A 33 -7.33 10.32 12.69
N PRO A 34 -7.28 11.60 12.26
CA PRO A 34 -8.47 12.39 12.04
C PRO A 34 -9.39 11.73 11.00
N ALA A 35 -10.70 11.77 11.25
CA ALA A 35 -11.69 11.16 10.37
C ALA A 35 -11.77 11.84 8.99
N THR A 36 -11.46 13.13 8.91
CA THR A 36 -11.41 13.90 7.67
C THR A 36 -10.13 14.74 7.61
N SER A 37 -9.59 14.89 6.41
CA SER A 37 -8.46 15.79 6.12
C SER A 37 -8.87 16.69 4.95
N PRO A 38 -9.30 17.93 5.21
CA PRO A 38 -9.82 18.83 4.18
C PRO A 38 -8.83 19.12 3.04
N ALA A 39 -7.53 18.93 3.26
CA ALA A 39 -6.48 19.12 2.25
C ALA A 39 -6.10 17.83 1.50
N ARG A 40 -6.81 16.71 1.74
CA ARG A 40 -6.58 15.44 1.06
C ARG A 40 -7.15 15.55 -0.36
N THR A 41 -6.26 15.48 -1.35
CA THR A 41 -6.66 15.28 -2.75
C THR A 41 -7.49 13.99 -2.84
N PRO A 42 -8.64 13.97 -3.55
CA PRO A 42 -9.39 12.75 -3.81
C PRO A 42 -8.49 11.65 -4.38
N GLU A 43 -8.73 10.41 -3.97
CA GLU A 43 -7.89 9.25 -4.33
C GLU A 43 -7.87 9.04 -5.85
N ASP A 44 -9.04 9.09 -6.48
CA ASP A 44 -9.22 9.01 -7.94
C ASP A 44 -8.38 10.03 -8.72
N THR A 45 -8.26 11.27 -8.20
CA THR A 45 -7.46 12.31 -8.83
C THR A 45 -5.96 12.05 -8.68
N ALA A 46 -5.53 11.51 -7.54
CA ALA A 46 -4.14 11.13 -7.33
C ALA A 46 -3.75 9.94 -8.22
N ASP A 47 -4.63 8.94 -8.34
CA ASP A 47 -4.45 7.77 -9.19
C ASP A 47 -4.34 8.17 -10.67
N LEU A 48 -5.19 9.09 -11.13
CA LEU A 48 -5.12 9.65 -12.48
C LEU A 48 -3.78 10.36 -12.73
N VAL A 49 -3.32 11.19 -11.78
CA VAL A 49 -2.02 11.89 -11.86
C VAL A 49 -0.87 10.88 -11.94
N GLU A 50 -0.90 9.82 -11.14
CA GLU A 50 0.12 8.76 -11.16
C GLU A 50 0.08 7.92 -12.44
N ALA A 51 -1.10 7.60 -12.96
CA ALA A 51 -1.27 6.88 -14.22
C ALA A 51 -0.73 7.69 -15.40
N LEU A 52 -1.10 8.97 -15.49
CA LEU A 52 -0.62 9.85 -16.55
C LEU A 52 0.90 10.07 -16.46
N ARG A 53 1.45 10.22 -15.25
CA ARG A 53 2.90 10.35 -15.06
C ARG A 53 3.65 9.07 -15.45
N ARG A 54 3.05 7.89 -15.25
CA ARG A 54 3.66 6.61 -15.66
C ARG A 54 3.77 6.50 -17.17
N GLN A 55 2.77 6.97 -17.92
CA GLN A 55 2.71 6.93 -19.38
C GLN A 55 3.62 7.98 -20.04
N THR A 56 3.53 9.24 -19.61
CA THR A 56 4.21 10.35 -20.31
C THR A 56 5.59 10.70 -19.75
N LYS A 57 5.88 10.30 -18.51
CA LYS A 57 7.08 10.71 -17.73
C LYS A 57 7.26 12.23 -17.58
N HIS A 58 6.27 13.03 -17.96
CA HIS A 58 6.30 14.49 -17.95
C HIS A 58 6.47 15.11 -16.55
N GLY A 59 7.20 16.22 -16.48
CA GLY A 59 7.32 17.05 -15.27
C GLY A 59 5.98 17.63 -14.78
N PRO A 60 5.92 18.21 -13.57
CA PRO A 60 4.65 18.63 -12.96
C PRO A 60 3.84 19.67 -13.75
N ALA A 61 4.51 20.61 -14.44
CA ALA A 61 3.83 21.64 -15.21
C ALA A 61 3.21 21.10 -16.51
N PRO A 62 3.95 20.37 -17.38
CA PRO A 62 3.33 19.73 -18.54
C PRO A 62 2.23 18.73 -18.15
N LEU A 63 2.42 17.98 -17.06
CA LEU A 63 1.42 17.02 -16.59
C LEU A 63 0.12 17.72 -16.13
N ALA A 64 0.21 18.90 -15.50
CA ALA A 64 -0.96 19.69 -15.14
C ALA A 64 -1.75 20.16 -16.38
N SER A 65 -1.04 20.56 -17.44
CA SER A 65 -1.66 20.90 -18.72
C SER A 65 -2.32 19.69 -19.38
N ASP A 66 -1.70 18.51 -19.32
CA ASP A 66 -2.26 17.27 -19.84
C ASP A 66 -3.51 16.84 -19.07
N LEU A 67 -3.52 16.97 -17.74
CA LEU A 67 -4.70 16.68 -16.90
C LEU A 67 -5.89 17.57 -17.28
N GLN A 68 -5.65 18.85 -17.52
CA GLN A 68 -6.69 19.76 -17.98
C GLN A 68 -7.18 19.37 -19.39
N ARG A 69 -6.25 19.13 -20.32
CA ARG A 69 -6.54 18.90 -21.74
C ARG A 69 -7.23 17.56 -22.00
N LEU A 70 -6.80 16.49 -21.33
CA LEU A 70 -7.25 15.12 -21.58
C LEU A 70 -8.39 14.69 -20.64
N HIS A 71 -8.43 15.24 -19.43
CA HIS A 71 -9.34 14.75 -18.38
C HIS A 71 -10.21 15.86 -17.76
N GLY A 72 -10.07 17.12 -18.20
CA GLY A 72 -10.84 18.24 -17.68
C GLY A 72 -10.52 18.60 -16.22
N VAL A 73 -9.44 18.07 -15.66
CA VAL A 73 -9.07 18.24 -14.25
C VAL A 73 -8.06 19.37 -14.10
N THR A 74 -8.46 20.46 -13.45
CA THR A 74 -7.56 21.59 -13.13
C THR A 74 -6.81 21.34 -11.82
N LEU A 75 -5.49 21.17 -11.90
CA LEU A 75 -4.62 21.13 -10.72
C LEU A 75 -3.44 22.09 -10.89
N ALA A 76 -3.06 22.75 -9.79
CA ALA A 76 -1.83 23.51 -9.76
C ALA A 76 -0.61 22.59 -9.94
N PRO A 77 0.44 22.99 -10.69
CA PRO A 77 1.68 22.22 -10.82
C PRO A 77 2.32 21.84 -9.46
N ALA A 78 2.13 22.67 -8.43
CA ALA A 78 2.57 22.37 -7.06
C ALA A 78 1.82 21.18 -6.44
N THR A 79 0.52 21.05 -6.70
CA THR A 79 -0.28 19.90 -6.25
C THR A 79 0.15 18.63 -6.97
N VAL A 80 0.35 18.72 -8.29
CA VAL A 80 0.88 17.61 -9.09
C VAL A 80 2.27 17.19 -8.59
N HIS A 81 3.15 18.15 -8.28
CA HIS A 81 4.45 17.87 -7.68
C HIS A 81 4.31 17.18 -6.32
N ARG A 82 3.40 17.63 -5.46
CA ARG A 82 3.16 17.01 -4.14
C ARG A 82 2.71 15.55 -4.26
N ILE A 83 1.90 15.24 -5.27
CA ILE A 83 1.44 13.87 -5.55
C ILE A 83 2.60 13.03 -6.11
N THR A 84 3.33 13.54 -7.11
CA THR A 84 4.34 12.78 -7.86
C THR A 84 5.73 12.74 -7.20
N LYS A 85 5.98 13.55 -6.17
CA LYS A 85 7.28 13.60 -5.49
C LYS A 85 7.58 12.27 -4.80
N HIS A 86 8.74 11.71 -5.15
CA HIS A 86 9.25 10.49 -4.51
C HIS A 86 9.40 10.66 -2.99
N LYS A 87 8.72 9.80 -2.23
CA LYS A 87 8.87 9.72 -0.77
C LYS A 87 10.12 8.93 -0.43
N ARG A 88 11.17 9.63 0.02
CA ARG A 88 12.42 9.00 0.49
C ARG A 88 12.40 8.85 2.00
N THR A 89 12.95 7.73 2.49
CA THR A 89 13.29 7.61 3.91
C THR A 89 14.51 8.50 4.22
N ARG A 90 14.53 9.11 5.41
CA ARG A 90 15.68 9.89 5.86
C ARG A 90 16.93 8.98 5.92
N PRO A 91 18.12 9.47 5.52
CA PRO A 91 19.37 8.74 5.72
C PRO A 91 19.52 8.27 7.17
N TYR A 92 20.07 7.07 7.37
CA TYR A 92 20.32 6.47 8.69
C TYR A 92 19.08 6.29 9.59
N ALA A 93 17.86 6.36 9.03
CA ALA A 93 16.62 6.10 9.74
C ALA A 93 15.96 4.78 9.30
N PRO A 94 16.56 3.60 9.58
CA PRO A 94 16.10 2.32 9.05
C PRO A 94 14.72 1.90 9.58
N ARG A 95 14.26 2.50 10.69
CA ARG A 95 13.01 2.15 11.37
C ARG A 95 11.77 2.42 10.50
N THR A 96 11.82 3.43 9.63
CA THR A 96 10.69 3.77 8.75
C THR A 96 10.49 2.78 7.61
N ASN A 97 11.52 2.03 7.22
CA ASN A 97 11.46 1.03 6.16
C ASN A 97 11.26 -0.40 6.69
N GLY A 98 10.93 -0.55 7.99
CA GLY A 98 10.88 -1.85 8.66
C GLY A 98 9.93 -2.86 8.02
N LYS A 99 8.80 -2.41 7.46
CA LYS A 99 7.85 -3.29 6.76
C LYS A 99 8.44 -3.89 5.50
N VAL A 100 9.05 -3.06 4.64
CA VAL A 100 9.72 -3.52 3.42
C VAL A 100 10.86 -4.46 3.77
N LYS A 101 11.70 -4.09 4.76
CA LYS A 101 12.80 -4.95 5.22
C LYS A 101 12.29 -6.31 5.73
N ARG A 102 11.21 -6.33 6.50
CA ARG A 102 10.59 -7.57 6.99
C ARG A 102 10.07 -8.42 5.84
N TYR A 103 9.42 -7.81 4.85
CA TYR A 103 8.96 -8.48 3.65
C TYR A 103 10.13 -9.06 2.85
N SER A 104 11.17 -8.27 2.54
CA SER A 104 12.37 -8.74 1.83
C SER A 104 13.05 -9.89 2.57
N GLY A 105 13.21 -9.79 3.90
CA GLY A 105 13.76 -10.90 4.67
C GLY A 105 12.89 -12.15 4.67
N THR A 106 11.56 -12.00 4.57
CA THR A 106 10.63 -13.14 4.44
C THR A 106 10.77 -13.79 3.06
N LEU A 107 10.76 -12.99 1.98
CA LEU A 107 11.04 -13.46 0.62
C LEU A 107 12.35 -14.25 0.55
N SER A 108 13.42 -13.74 1.16
CA SER A 108 14.71 -14.43 1.15
C SER A 108 14.65 -15.78 1.86
N ARG A 109 14.04 -15.85 3.06
CA ARG A 109 14.00 -17.08 3.86
C ARG A 109 13.03 -18.13 3.35
N GLU A 110 11.88 -17.69 2.84
CA GLU A 110 10.75 -18.58 2.52
C GLU A 110 10.68 -18.91 1.02
N TRP A 111 11.35 -18.14 0.16
CA TRP A 111 11.38 -18.38 -1.28
C TRP A 111 12.81 -18.45 -1.83
N ALA A 112 13.60 -17.39 -1.71
CA ALA A 112 14.85 -17.28 -2.49
C ALA A 112 15.91 -18.32 -2.11
N TYR A 113 15.98 -18.68 -0.82
CA TYR A 113 17.01 -19.58 -0.28
C TYR A 113 16.42 -20.80 0.44
N VAL A 114 15.15 -21.15 0.17
CA VAL A 114 14.50 -22.31 0.80
C VAL A 114 14.97 -23.65 0.19
N ARG A 115 15.36 -23.61 -1.08
CA ARG A 115 15.86 -24.75 -1.87
C ARG A 115 16.74 -24.25 -2.99
N ASP A 116 17.56 -25.13 -3.54
CA ASP A 116 18.29 -24.86 -4.78
C ASP A 116 17.34 -24.94 -5.98
N TYR A 117 17.45 -23.97 -6.88
CA TYR A 117 16.69 -23.94 -8.13
C TYR A 117 17.61 -24.34 -9.28
N THR A 118 17.18 -25.31 -10.08
CA THR A 118 17.96 -25.79 -11.22
C THR A 118 17.82 -24.90 -12.44
N THR A 119 16.69 -24.18 -12.54
CA THR A 119 16.40 -23.27 -13.65
C THR A 119 15.75 -21.97 -13.19
N GLU A 120 15.89 -20.92 -13.99
CA GLU A 120 15.19 -19.65 -13.76
C GLU A 120 13.66 -19.81 -13.87
N ARG A 121 13.20 -20.70 -14.75
CA ARG A 121 11.76 -21.02 -14.90
C ARG A 121 11.20 -21.55 -13.58
N GLU A 122 11.87 -22.54 -13.00
CA GLU A 122 11.52 -23.12 -11.69
C GLU A 122 11.50 -22.06 -10.58
N ARG A 123 12.53 -21.19 -10.54
CA ARG A 123 12.61 -20.09 -9.57
C ARG A 123 11.44 -19.11 -9.68
N ARG A 124 11.02 -18.77 -10.91
CA ARG A 124 9.88 -17.87 -11.17
C ARG A 124 8.55 -18.51 -10.80
N VAL A 125 8.32 -19.78 -11.14
CA VAL A 125 7.11 -20.51 -10.69
C VAL A 125 7.00 -20.46 -9.18
N ALA A 126 8.08 -20.79 -8.48
CA ALA A 126 8.13 -20.79 -7.02
C ALA A 126 7.90 -19.39 -6.42
N LEU A 127 8.37 -18.32 -7.08
CA LEU A 127 8.12 -16.95 -6.63
C LEU A 127 6.63 -16.61 -6.67
N MET A 128 5.94 -17.01 -7.73
CA MET A 128 4.53 -16.72 -7.89
C MET A 128 3.67 -17.55 -6.93
N GLU A 129 3.99 -18.83 -6.76
CA GLU A 129 3.35 -19.68 -5.74
C GLU A 129 3.51 -19.04 -4.36
N PHE A 130 4.73 -18.60 -4.02
CA PHE A 130 4.98 -17.87 -2.79
C PHE A 130 4.18 -16.57 -2.70
N ALA A 131 4.12 -15.77 -3.76
CA ALA A 131 3.39 -14.50 -3.77
C ALA A 131 1.87 -14.70 -3.60
N ASN A 132 1.30 -15.70 -4.27
CA ASN A 132 -0.10 -16.08 -4.14
C ASN A 132 -0.39 -16.54 -2.71
N TYR A 133 0.42 -17.44 -2.16
CA TYR A 133 0.31 -17.89 -0.77
C TYR A 133 0.42 -16.71 0.20
N TYR A 134 1.45 -15.87 0.08
CA TYR A 134 1.70 -14.73 0.97
C TYR A 134 0.55 -13.72 0.95
N ASN A 135 -0.01 -13.43 -0.23
CA ASN A 135 -1.04 -12.41 -0.36
C ASN A 135 -2.45 -12.92 -0.07
N HIS A 136 -2.78 -14.16 -0.43
CA HIS A 136 -4.16 -14.67 -0.41
C HIS A 136 -4.45 -15.67 0.71
N GLU A 137 -3.44 -16.35 1.24
CA GLU A 137 -3.65 -17.49 2.16
C GLU A 137 -2.95 -17.31 3.49
N ARG A 138 -1.81 -16.60 3.51
CA ARG A 138 -0.96 -16.52 4.69
C ARG A 138 -1.68 -15.82 5.84
N PRO A 139 -1.82 -16.47 7.00
CA PRO A 139 -2.38 -15.81 8.17
C PRO A 139 -1.41 -14.77 8.72
N HIS A 140 -1.87 -13.52 8.84
CA HIS A 140 -1.10 -12.46 9.48
C HIS A 140 -1.67 -12.13 10.86
N ALA A 141 -0.86 -12.31 11.91
CA ALA A 141 -1.25 -12.02 13.29
C ALA A 141 -1.73 -10.57 13.48
N ALA A 142 -1.07 -9.60 12.84
CA ALA A 142 -1.47 -8.20 12.88
C ALA A 142 -2.82 -7.91 12.19
N LEU A 143 -3.37 -8.88 11.44
CA LEU A 143 -4.63 -8.80 10.71
C LEU A 143 -5.70 -9.76 11.28
N GLY A 144 -5.50 -10.28 12.50
CA GLY A 144 -6.43 -11.24 13.10
C GLY A 144 -6.50 -12.56 12.33
N GLY A 145 -5.39 -13.00 11.73
CA GLY A 145 -5.32 -14.25 10.96
C GLY A 145 -5.78 -14.13 9.50
N ARG A 146 -6.20 -12.94 9.06
CA ARG A 146 -6.57 -12.70 7.66
C ARG A 146 -5.35 -12.50 6.77
N PRO A 147 -5.45 -12.85 5.47
CA PRO A 147 -4.41 -12.59 4.48
C PRO A 147 -4.25 -11.10 4.19
N SER A 148 -3.10 -10.70 3.66
CA SER A 148 -2.75 -9.29 3.44
C SER A 148 -3.75 -8.60 2.49
N ILE A 149 -4.24 -9.35 1.50
CA ILE A 149 -5.12 -8.85 0.45
C ILE A 149 -6.51 -8.48 0.94
N GLY A 150 -6.98 -9.07 2.04
CA GLY A 150 -8.27 -8.74 2.67
C GLY A 150 -8.37 -7.30 3.21
N ARG A 151 -7.32 -6.47 3.04
CA ARG A 151 -7.30 -5.04 3.38
C ARG A 151 -7.33 -4.10 2.18
N THR A 152 -7.12 -4.63 0.98
CA THR A 152 -7.02 -3.83 -0.24
C THR A 152 -8.26 -4.13 -1.08
N ALA A 153 -9.10 -3.11 -1.30
CA ALA A 153 -10.27 -3.27 -2.15
C ALA A 153 -9.83 -3.45 -3.61
N GLY A 154 -10.50 -4.33 -4.36
CA GLY A 154 -10.28 -4.51 -5.81
C GLY A 154 -9.06 -5.34 -6.22
N SER A 155 -8.31 -5.91 -5.27
CA SER A 155 -7.22 -6.84 -5.56
C SER A 155 -7.66 -8.27 -5.26
N ASP A 156 -8.30 -8.96 -6.20
CA ASP A 156 -8.53 -10.41 -6.11
C ASP A 156 -7.87 -11.10 -7.31
N TYR A 157 -6.60 -10.77 -7.53
CA TYR A 157 -5.81 -11.31 -8.63
C TYR A 157 -5.05 -12.53 -8.13
N ARG A 158 -4.91 -13.59 -8.92
CA ARG A 158 -3.88 -14.62 -8.67
C ARG A 158 -2.88 -14.60 -9.81
N ILE A 159 -1.61 -14.73 -9.48
CA ILE A 159 -0.53 -14.77 -10.48
C ILE A 159 -0.50 -16.19 -11.07
N VAL A 160 -0.72 -16.33 -12.38
CA VAL A 160 -0.75 -17.61 -13.11
C VAL A 160 0.40 -17.66 -14.12
N PHE A 161 1.03 -18.83 -14.31
CA PHE A 161 2.27 -18.97 -15.10
C PHE A 161 2.07 -19.00 -16.62
N ASP A 162 0.81 -19.11 -17.10
CA ASP A 162 0.51 -19.35 -18.53
C ASP A 162 -0.79 -18.68 -19.02
N GLN A 163 -1.25 -17.66 -18.30
CA GLN A 163 -2.24 -16.70 -18.78
C GLN A 163 -1.65 -15.33 -18.49
N PRO A 164 -1.50 -14.42 -19.47
CA PRO A 164 -1.34 -13.01 -19.12
C PRO A 164 -2.50 -12.66 -18.19
N PRO A 165 -2.28 -11.93 -17.08
CA PRO A 165 -3.40 -11.53 -16.23
C PRO A 165 -4.45 -10.92 -17.16
N GLU A 166 -5.68 -11.45 -17.14
CA GLU A 166 -6.83 -10.80 -17.77
C GLU A 166 -6.66 -9.31 -17.51
N PRO A 167 -6.56 -8.47 -18.55
CA PRO A 167 -6.24 -7.06 -18.35
C PRO A 167 -7.32 -6.52 -17.42
N LEU A 168 -6.95 -6.20 -16.17
CA LEU A 168 -7.79 -5.36 -15.33
C LEU A 168 -8.07 -4.15 -16.19
N ALA A 169 -9.34 -3.94 -16.52
CA ALA A 169 -9.79 -3.10 -17.64
C ALA A 169 -9.30 -1.64 -17.61
N ASP A 170 -8.59 -1.21 -16.56
CA ASP A 170 -8.07 0.14 -16.35
C ASP A 170 -6.56 0.24 -16.05
N ILE A 171 -5.75 -0.81 -16.29
CA ILE A 171 -4.29 -0.65 -16.24
C ILE A 171 -3.78 -0.27 -17.64
N PRO A 172 -3.24 0.94 -17.86
CA PRO A 172 -2.64 1.28 -19.15
C PRO A 172 -1.52 0.28 -19.45
N GLN A 173 -1.62 -0.33 -20.63
CA GLN A 173 -0.78 -1.42 -21.12
C GLN A 173 0.68 -1.24 -20.69
N GLN A 174 1.19 -2.22 -19.95
CA GLN A 174 2.56 -2.20 -19.46
C GLN A 174 3.52 -2.30 -20.65
N LEU A 175 4.37 -1.28 -20.79
CA LEU A 175 5.56 -1.27 -21.64
C LEU A 175 6.32 -2.59 -21.47
N THR A 176 6.57 -3.25 -22.60
CA THR A 176 7.39 -4.45 -22.68
C THR A 176 8.88 -4.07 -22.71
N PHE A 177 9.77 -5.01 -22.39
CA PHE A 177 11.21 -4.76 -22.42
C PHE A 177 11.74 -4.40 -23.82
N GLU A 178 10.95 -4.68 -24.86
CA GLU A 178 11.25 -4.39 -26.27
C GLU A 178 11.02 -2.92 -26.64
N ASP A 179 10.31 -2.16 -25.80
CA ASP A 179 10.01 -0.75 -26.03
C ASP A 179 11.17 0.20 -25.63
N PHE A 180 12.34 -0.33 -25.25
CA PHE A 180 13.52 0.41 -24.78
C PHE A 180 14.80 0.15 -25.58
N ALA A 181 14.69 -0.31 -26.82
CA ALA A 181 15.80 -0.41 -27.77
C ALA A 181 15.81 0.76 -28.77
#